data_AF-A0A1H0W6Y6-F1
#
_entry.id   AF-A0A1H0W6Y6-F1
#
_cell.length_a   1.000
_cell.length_b   1.000
_cell.length_c   1.000
_cell.angle_alpha   90.00
_cell.angle_beta   90.00
_cell.angle_gamma   90.00
#
_symmetry.space_group_name_H-M   'P 1'
#
loop_
_entity.id
_entity.type
_entity.pdbx_description
1 polymer ?
#
loop_
_entity_poly.entity_id
_entity_poly.type
_entity_poly.pdbx_seq_one_letter_code
_entity_poly.pdbx_strand_id
1 'polypeptide(L)'
;MTEKKDFKDKDPLHGITLKNMLEDLVEYHGFSYLADKIKIKVFSVNPTFNGSLKFLRKTPWAREKVEKLYIYHFVIRKKKERPRRNVK
;
A
#
# COMPACT_ATOMS: atom_id res chain seq x y z
N MET A 1 -5.94 13.73 -38.20
CA MET A 1 -5.89 13.62 -36.73
C MET A 1 -6.39 12.24 -36.35
N THR A 2 -5.49 11.24 -36.29
CA THR A 2 -5.87 9.86 -35.98
C THR A 2 -5.82 9.62 -34.46
N GLU A 3 -6.91 9.02 -33.99
CA GLU A 3 -7.31 8.76 -32.61
C GLU A 3 -6.27 8.02 -31.76
N LYS A 4 -6.13 8.49 -30.51
CA LYS A 4 -5.48 7.76 -29.43
C LYS A 4 -6.40 6.63 -28.95
N LYS A 5 -5.90 5.40 -28.93
CA LYS A 5 -6.53 4.31 -28.17
C LYS A 5 -5.48 3.33 -27.67
N ASP A 6 -4.76 3.73 -26.63
CA ASP A 6 -3.88 2.82 -25.89
C ASP A 6 -4.77 2.01 -24.92
N PHE A 7 -5.10 0.79 -25.34
CA PHE A 7 -5.72 -0.22 -24.48
C PHE A 7 -4.69 -0.62 -23.44
N LYS A 8 -4.64 0.10 -22.31
CA LYS A 8 -3.76 -0.27 -21.21
C LYS A 8 -4.42 -1.36 -20.39
N ASP A 9 -3.97 -2.58 -20.64
CA ASP A 9 -4.32 -3.79 -19.94
C ASP A 9 -4.33 -3.64 -18.42
N LYS A 10 -5.35 -4.29 -17.85
CA LYS A 10 -5.92 -4.11 -16.52
C LYS A 10 -5.13 -4.87 -15.46
N ASP A 11 -3.86 -4.54 -15.25
CA ASP A 11 -3.15 -5.04 -14.07
C ASP A 11 -3.61 -4.26 -12.83
N PRO A 12 -4.29 -4.91 -11.85
CA PRO A 12 -4.88 -4.23 -10.70
C PRO A 12 -3.82 -3.63 -9.75
N LEU A 13 -2.55 -3.97 -9.95
CA LEU A 13 -1.39 -3.49 -9.19
C LEU A 13 -0.48 -2.59 -10.03
N HIS A 14 -0.78 -2.34 -11.32
CA HIS A 14 0.12 -1.57 -12.17
C HIS A 14 0.21 -0.11 -11.69
N GLY A 15 1.39 0.25 -11.16
CA GLY A 15 1.67 1.60 -10.67
C GLY A 15 1.42 1.82 -9.17
N ILE A 16 1.07 0.79 -8.39
CA ILE A 16 0.97 0.95 -6.93
C ILE A 16 2.37 0.94 -6.33
N THR A 17 2.80 2.10 -5.82
CA THR A 17 4.11 2.25 -5.19
C THR A 17 4.09 1.76 -3.74
N LEU A 18 5.27 1.44 -3.18
CA LEU A 18 5.41 1.13 -1.74
C LEU A 18 4.84 2.24 -0.85
N LYS A 19 4.96 3.50 -1.29
CA LYS A 19 4.35 4.66 -0.62
C LYS A 19 2.84 4.47 -0.52
N ASN A 20 2.18 4.22 -1.65
CA ASN A 20 0.72 4.10 -1.70
C ASN A 20 0.24 2.87 -0.91
N MET A 21 0.94 1.73 -1.00
CA MET A 21 0.59 0.53 -0.23
C MET A 21 0.64 0.79 1.28
N LEU A 22 1.70 1.46 1.74
CA LEU A 22 1.83 1.81 3.14
C LEU A 22 0.77 2.82 3.57
N GLU A 23 0.48 3.82 2.72
CA GLU A 23 -0.52 4.85 2.99
C GLU A 23 -1.91 4.23 3.17
N ASP A 24 -2.34 3.39 2.22
CA ASP A 24 -3.62 2.67 2.30
C ASP A 24 -3.70 1.75 3.54
N LEU A 25 -2.63 1.03 3.87
CA LEU A 25 -2.58 0.17 5.06
C LEU A 25 -2.66 0.98 6.36
N VAL A 26 -1.98 2.11 6.43
CA VAL A 26 -1.99 3.00 7.61
C VAL A 26 -3.34 3.70 7.73
N GLU A 27 -3.93 4.16 6.62
CA GLU A 27 -5.24 4.81 6.60
C GLU A 27 -6.35 3.85 7.03
N TYR A 28 -6.27 2.58 6.61
CA TYR A 28 -7.32 1.59 6.91
C TYR A 28 -7.14 0.89 8.27
N HIS A 29 -5.92 0.61 8.70
CA HIS A 29 -5.64 -0.17 9.93
C HIS A 29 -4.85 0.58 11.01
N GLY A 30 -4.10 1.62 10.63
CA GLY A 30 -3.18 2.32 11.53
C GLY A 30 -1.88 1.57 11.81
N PHE A 31 -0.93 2.30 12.41
CA PHE A 31 0.41 1.78 12.72
C PHE A 31 0.41 0.68 13.79
N SER A 32 -0.51 0.72 14.75
CA SER A 32 -0.61 -0.29 15.81
C SER A 32 -0.88 -1.68 15.24
N TYR A 33 -1.75 -1.79 14.24
CA TYR A 33 -2.03 -3.04 13.56
C TYR A 33 -0.84 -3.53 12.72
N LEU A 34 -0.18 -2.60 12.03
CA LEU A 34 1.04 -2.90 11.27
C LEU A 34 2.16 -3.40 12.18
N ALA A 35 2.30 -2.85 13.40
CA ALA A 35 3.26 -3.32 14.39
C ALA A 35 2.96 -4.73 14.92
N ASP A 36 1.68 -5.06 15.11
CA ASP A 36 1.23 -6.41 15.51
C ASP A 36 1.55 -7.44 14.44
N LYS A 37 1.16 -7.16 13.18
CA LYS A 37 1.34 -8.08 12.05
C LYS A 37 2.78 -8.16 11.59
N ILE A 38 3.45 -7.03 11.56
CA ILE A 38 4.81 -6.89 11.09
C ILE A 38 5.60 -6.38 12.28
N LYS A 39 6.16 -7.31 13.08
CA LYS A 39 6.99 -7.06 14.28
C LYS A 39 8.22 -6.19 13.98
N ILE A 40 8.00 -4.92 13.65
CA ILE A 40 8.99 -3.93 13.23
C ILE A 40 8.86 -2.76 14.19
N LYS A 41 9.97 -2.43 14.83
CA LYS A 41 10.05 -1.36 15.83
C LYS A 41 9.64 0.02 15.29
N VAL A 42 9.84 0.29 13.99
CA VAL A 42 9.50 1.59 13.38
C VAL A 42 8.00 1.91 13.48
N PHE A 43 7.13 0.89 13.51
CA PHE A 43 5.69 1.08 13.63
C PHE A 43 5.22 1.26 15.09
N SER A 44 6.04 0.87 16.08
CA SER A 44 5.70 1.01 17.50
C SER A 44 6.38 2.21 18.18
N VAL A 45 7.63 2.51 17.81
CA VAL A 45 8.48 3.47 18.55
C VAL A 45 8.44 4.87 17.94
N ASN A 46 8.44 4.96 16.60
CA ASN A 46 8.35 6.25 15.91
C ASN A 46 7.51 6.10 14.64
N PRO A 47 6.18 5.94 14.77
CA PRO A 47 5.26 5.66 13.68
C PRO A 47 5.04 6.90 12.81
N THR A 48 6.10 7.31 12.11
CA THR A 48 6.04 8.35 11.09
C THR A 48 6.02 7.69 9.73
N PHE A 49 5.21 8.24 8.83
CA PHE A 49 5.10 7.74 7.48
C PHE A 49 6.44 7.77 6.71
N ASN A 50 7.13 8.91 6.77
CA ASN A 50 8.44 9.07 6.13
C ASN A 50 9.53 8.19 6.76
N GLY A 51 9.53 8.05 8.09
CA GLY A 51 10.46 7.16 8.80
C GLY A 51 10.25 5.70 8.42
N SER A 52 8.99 5.28 8.35
CA SER A 52 8.58 3.95 7.91
C SER A 52 9.01 3.68 6.47
N LEU A 53 8.80 4.60 5.53
CA LEU A 53 9.24 4.42 4.13
C LEU A 53 10.75 4.36 4.00
N LYS A 54 11.49 5.21 4.71
CA LYS A 54 12.95 5.18 4.71
C LYS A 54 13.47 3.85 5.25
N PHE A 55 12.81 3.30 6.27
CA PHE A 55 13.13 1.97 6.82
C PHE A 55 12.81 0.85 5.81
N LEU A 56 11.59 0.81 5.26
CA LEU A 56 11.18 -0.22 4.30
C LEU A 56 12.03 -0.22 3.02
N ARG A 57 12.56 0.94 2.59
CA ARG A 57 13.52 1.02 1.48
C ARG A 57 14.87 0.39 1.80
N LYS A 58 15.31 0.44 3.06
CA LYS A 58 16.59 -0.13 3.52
C LYS A 58 16.47 -1.59 3.96
N THR A 59 15.26 -2.08 4.18
CA THR A 59 15.00 -3.40 4.76
C THR A 59 14.05 -4.20 3.87
N PRO A 60 14.59 -4.95 2.88
CA PRO A 60 13.78 -5.65 1.87
C PRO A 60 12.76 -6.64 2.47
N TRP A 61 13.16 -7.46 3.44
CA TRP A 61 12.25 -8.43 4.07
C TRP A 61 11.03 -7.77 4.73
N ALA A 62 11.18 -6.53 5.22
CA ALA A 62 10.10 -5.77 5.84
C ALA A 62 9.13 -5.23 4.79
N ARG A 63 9.67 -4.76 3.66
CA ARG A 63 8.89 -4.36 2.49
C ARG A 63 8.03 -5.50 1.98
N GLU A 64 8.60 -6.69 1.82
CA GLU A 64 7.87 -7.87 1.35
C GLU A 64 6.71 -8.22 2.29
N LYS A 65 6.85 -8.03 3.60
CA LYS A 65 5.76 -8.24 4.55
C LYS A 65 4.64 -7.22 4.40
N VAL A 66 4.98 -5.95 4.17
CA VAL A 66 3.99 -4.89 3.89
C VAL A 66 3.24 -5.19 2.60
N GLU A 67 3.94 -5.62 1.54
CA GLU A 67 3.34 -6.01 0.26
C GLU A 67 2.40 -7.20 0.42
N LYS A 68 2.81 -8.25 1.15
CA LYS A 68 1.94 -9.40 1.45
C LYS A 68 0.69 -9.00 2.23
N LEU A 69 0.84 -8.11 3.22
CA LEU A 69 -0.29 -7.60 4.00
C LEU A 69 -1.23 -6.77 3.12
N TYR A 70 -0.70 -5.94 2.23
CA TYR A 70 -1.47 -5.16 1.28
C TYR A 70 -2.26 -6.06 0.32
N ILE A 71 -1.63 -7.09 -0.25
CA ILE A 71 -2.31 -8.05 -1.14
C ILE A 71 -3.45 -8.75 -0.40
N TYR A 72 -3.21 -9.19 0.84
CA TYR A 72 -4.22 -9.86 1.66
C TYR A 72 -5.45 -8.98 1.93
N HIS A 73 -5.25 -7.72 2.31
CA HIS A 73 -6.36 -6.81 2.69
C HIS A 73 -7.01 -6.11 1.50
N PHE A 74 -6.26 -5.81 0.44
CA PHE A 74 -6.74 -5.00 -0.67
C PHE A 74 -6.87 -5.80 -1.96
N VAL A 75 -5.92 -6.62 -2.38
CA VAL A 75 -6.04 -7.30 -3.69
C VAL A 75 -7.06 -8.43 -3.67
N ILE A 76 -7.06 -9.26 -2.63
CA ILE A 76 -8.05 -10.34 -2.47
C ILE A 76 -9.45 -9.74 -2.21
N ARG A 77 -9.53 -8.57 -1.55
CA ARG A 77 -10.78 -7.93 -1.11
C ARG A 77 -11.37 -6.91 -2.08
N LYS A 78 -10.58 -6.27 -2.96
CA LYS A 78 -11.02 -5.22 -3.93
C LYS A 78 -11.94 -5.73 -5.05
N LYS A 79 -12.28 -7.02 -5.11
CA LYS A 79 -13.42 -7.46 -5.95
C LYS A 79 -14.77 -6.94 -5.44
N LYS A 80 -14.90 -6.40 -4.21
CA LYS A 80 -16.21 -6.04 -3.64
C LYS A 80 -16.54 -4.56 -3.43
N GLU A 81 -15.60 -3.63 -3.24
CA GLU A 81 -15.96 -2.21 -2.99
C GLU A 81 -14.96 -1.21 -3.58
N ARG A 82 -15.43 -0.45 -4.57
CA ARG A 82 -14.86 0.85 -4.94
C ARG A 82 -15.83 1.94 -4.47
N PRO A 83 -15.66 2.58 -3.31
CA PRO A 83 -16.25 3.89 -3.11
C PRO A 83 -15.41 4.89 -3.91
N ARG A 84 -16.09 5.62 -4.80
CA ARG A 84 -15.54 6.69 -5.64
C ARG A 84 -14.81 7.71 -4.75
N ARG A 85 -13.51 7.95 -4.98
CA ARG A 85 -12.89 9.18 -4.45
C ARG A 85 -13.43 10.35 -5.28
N ASN A 86 -14.28 11.17 -4.66
CA ASN A 86 -14.66 12.47 -5.17
C ASN A 86 -13.41 13.33 -5.30
N VAL A 87 -13.13 13.76 -6.52
CA VAL A 87 -12.25 14.90 -6.80
C VAL A 87 -13.01 16.14 -6.33
N LYS A 88 -12.37 16.97 -5.50
CA LYS A 88 -12.86 18.31 -5.16
C LYS A 88 -12.09 19.32 -6.00
#